data_AF-A0A0N8RNE5-F1
#
_entry.id   AF-A0A0N8RNE5-F1
#
_cell.length_a   1.000
_cell.length_b   1.000
_cell.length_c   1.000
_cell.angle_alpha   90.00
_cell.angle_beta   90.00
_cell.angle_gamma   90.00
#
_symmetry.space_group_name_H-M   'P 1'
#
loop_
_entity.id
_entity.type
_entity.pdbx_description
1 polymer ?
#
loop_
_entity_poly.entity_id
_entity_poly.type
_entity_poly.pdbx_seq_one_letter_code
_entity_poly.pdbx_strand_id
1 'polypeptide(L)'
;MHAGLNKGEARNALARAVFFNRLGEIRDRSFEQQRYRASGLNLVTAAIVLWNTVYLERAAQGLTYAGKPVNTDLYQYLSPLGWEHINLTGDYVWRQSRKLEDGKFRPLRQLGKP
;
A
#
# COMPACT_ATOMS: atom_id res chain seq x y z
N MET A 1 13.18 -13.64 20.11
CA MET A 1 13.52 -12.20 20.02
C MET A 1 13.89 -11.91 18.56
N HIS A 2 13.12 -11.05 17.86
CA HIS A 2 13.42 -10.37 16.56
C HIS A 2 12.16 -9.83 15.82
N ALA A 3 10.98 -9.79 16.46
CA ALA A 3 9.76 -9.26 15.82
C ALA A 3 9.72 -7.73 15.66
N GLY A 4 10.59 -6.99 16.36
CA GLY A 4 10.64 -5.52 16.32
C GLY A 4 11.40 -4.95 15.11
N LEU A 5 12.44 -5.64 14.63
CA LEU A 5 13.28 -5.20 13.51
C LEU A 5 12.53 -5.28 12.17
N ASN A 6 11.67 -6.29 11.99
CA ASN A 6 11.01 -6.60 10.73
C ASN A 6 9.96 -5.56 10.29
N LYS A 7 9.26 -4.92 11.23
CA LYS A 7 8.23 -3.90 10.93
C LYS A 7 8.84 -2.55 10.52
N GLY A 8 9.92 -2.15 11.21
CA GLY A 8 10.65 -0.93 10.90
C GLY A 8 11.35 -1.01 9.54
N GLU A 9 11.94 -2.16 9.24
CA GLU A 9 12.59 -2.42 7.96
C GLU A 9 11.59 -2.47 6.80
N ALA A 10 10.45 -3.16 6.95
CA ALA A 10 9.40 -3.17 5.94
C ALA A 10 8.82 -1.77 5.69
N ARG A 11 8.61 -0.96 6.74
CA ARG A 11 8.20 0.44 6.57
C ARG A 11 9.27 1.27 5.87
N ASN A 12 10.53 1.09 6.23
CA ASN A 12 11.65 1.80 5.60
C ASN A 12 11.78 1.40 4.13
N ALA A 13 11.63 0.12 3.81
CA ALA A 13 11.64 -0.38 2.45
C ALA A 13 10.43 0.12 1.63
N LEU A 14 9.23 0.25 2.23
CA LEU A 14 8.07 0.89 1.57
C LEU A 14 8.35 2.35 1.27
N ALA A 15 8.84 3.08 2.28
CA ALA A 15 9.19 4.48 2.13
C ALA A 15 10.26 4.67 1.04
N ARG A 16 11.29 3.80 0.99
CA ARG A 16 12.30 3.80 -0.07
C ARG A 16 11.69 3.52 -1.45
N ALA A 17 10.80 2.54 -1.57
CA ALA A 17 10.15 2.21 -2.83
C ALA A 17 9.28 3.38 -3.35
N VAL A 18 8.52 4.04 -2.46
CA VAL A 18 7.72 5.23 -2.80
C VAL A 18 8.62 6.42 -3.14
N PHE A 19 9.77 6.55 -2.49
CA PHE A 19 10.71 7.67 -2.70
C PHE A 19 11.57 7.52 -3.96
N PHE A 20 11.63 6.34 -4.58
CA PHE A 20 12.67 6.00 -5.57
C PHE A 20 12.58 6.73 -6.92
N ASN A 21 11.65 7.65 -7.16
CA ASN A 21 11.66 8.47 -8.37
C ASN A 21 12.56 9.71 -8.24
N ARG A 22 13.85 9.50 -7.91
CA ARG A 22 15.06 10.30 -8.22
C ARG A 22 16.31 9.87 -7.39
N LEU A 23 16.67 8.57 -7.40
CA LEU A 23 17.97 8.08 -6.90
C LEU A 23 18.29 8.30 -5.39
N GLY A 24 17.30 8.46 -4.52
CA GLY A 24 17.55 8.53 -3.06
C GLY A 24 18.33 9.78 -2.59
N GLU A 25 18.69 10.71 -3.47
CA GLU A 25 19.39 11.94 -3.11
C GLU A 25 18.41 13.09 -2.87
N ILE A 26 18.32 13.55 -1.63
CA ILE A 26 17.73 14.84 -1.29
C ILE A 26 18.73 15.93 -1.69
N ARG A 27 18.61 16.44 -2.91
CA ARG A 27 19.39 17.59 -3.42
C ARG A 27 18.67 18.94 -3.23
N ASP A 28 17.72 19.01 -2.29
CA ASP A 28 17.01 20.25 -1.99
C ASP A 28 17.85 21.15 -1.09
N ARG A 29 18.04 22.39 -1.53
CA ARG A 29 18.90 23.38 -0.88
C ARG A 29 18.30 23.96 0.41
N SER A 30 17.00 23.79 0.70
CA SER A 30 16.34 24.36 1.88
C SER A 30 15.63 23.33 2.77
N PHE A 31 15.67 23.56 4.08
CA PHE A 31 15.04 22.71 5.10
C PHE A 31 13.53 22.55 4.91
N GLU A 32 12.83 23.61 4.48
CA GLU A 32 11.39 23.55 4.23
C GLU A 32 11.03 22.57 3.11
N GLN A 33 11.79 22.57 2.00
CA GLN A 33 11.56 21.65 0.89
C GLN A 33 11.74 20.19 1.33
N GLN A 34 12.73 19.93 2.18
CA GLN A 34 12.94 18.59 2.77
C GLN A 34 11.77 18.18 3.68
N ARG A 35 11.25 19.11 4.49
CA ARG A 35 10.10 18.87 5.36
C ARG A 35 8.82 18.58 4.57
N TYR A 36 8.56 19.34 3.51
CA TYR A 36 7.41 19.09 2.64
C TYR A 36 7.50 17.73 1.95
N ARG A 37 8.68 17.33 1.47
CA ARG A 37 8.88 16.00 0.89
C ARG A 37 8.73 14.88 1.90
N ALA A 38 9.32 15.00 3.08
CA ALA A 38 9.21 13.99 4.13
C ALA A 38 7.74 13.82 4.59
N SER A 39 7.01 14.94 4.72
CA SER A 39 5.59 14.93 5.02
C SER A 39 4.77 14.25 3.92
N GLY A 40 5.02 14.60 2.66
CA GLY A 40 4.36 13.98 1.50
C GLY A 40 4.64 12.48 1.40
N LEU A 41 5.89 12.06 1.62
CA LEU A 41 6.27 10.64 1.64
C LEU A 41 5.54 9.88 2.75
N ASN A 42 5.47 10.45 3.96
CA ASN A 42 4.74 9.84 5.05
C ASN A 42 3.24 9.74 4.75
N LEU A 43 2.66 10.77 4.11
CA LEU A 43 1.25 10.76 3.70
C LEU A 43 0.96 9.65 2.69
N VAL A 44 1.78 9.52 1.63
CA VAL A 44 1.60 8.47 0.62
C VAL A 44 1.80 7.08 1.23
N THR A 45 2.81 6.91 2.08
CA THR A 45 3.06 5.66 2.80
C THR A 45 1.85 5.28 3.66
N ALA A 46 1.30 6.22 4.43
CA ALA A 46 0.12 5.99 5.26
C ALA A 46 -1.11 5.64 4.41
N ALA A 47 -1.30 6.30 3.26
CA ALA A 47 -2.39 6.02 2.34
C ALA A 47 -2.29 4.59 1.75
N ILE A 48 -1.08 4.13 1.39
CA ILE A 48 -0.83 2.76 0.93
C ILE A 48 -1.16 1.75 2.03
N VAL A 49 -0.69 1.98 3.25
CA VAL A 49 -0.96 1.09 4.39
C VAL A 49 -2.46 1.00 4.67
N LEU A 50 -3.17 2.14 4.68
CA LEU A 50 -4.61 2.18 4.87
C LEU A 50 -5.33 1.38 3.77
N TRP A 51 -4.95 1.61 2.51
CA TRP A 51 -5.49 0.87 1.37
C TRP A 51 -5.28 -0.64 1.54
N ASN A 52 -4.07 -1.08 1.86
CA ASN A 52 -3.77 -2.50 2.04
C ASN A 52 -4.58 -3.13 3.18
N THR A 53 -4.67 -2.47 4.34
CA THR A 53 -5.48 -2.97 5.47
C THR A 53 -6.93 -3.18 5.08
N VAL A 54 -7.56 -2.19 4.44
CA VAL A 54 -8.96 -2.26 4.01
C VAL A 54 -9.18 -3.36 2.97
N TYR A 55 -8.29 -3.51 2.00
CA TYR A 55 -8.47 -4.50 0.93
C TYR A 55 -8.10 -5.92 1.37
N LEU A 56 -7.18 -6.10 2.31
CA LEU A 56 -6.89 -7.41 2.91
C LEU A 56 -8.11 -7.94 3.68
N GLU A 57 -8.77 -7.09 4.46
CA GLU A 57 -10.01 -7.45 5.15
C GLU A 57 -11.10 -7.88 4.15
N ARG A 58 -11.31 -7.08 3.10
CA ARG A 58 -12.30 -7.39 2.06
C ARG A 58 -11.98 -8.66 1.30
N ALA A 59 -10.70 -8.92 1.02
CA ALA A 59 -10.25 -10.14 0.37
C ALA A 59 -10.51 -11.37 1.25
N ALA A 60 -10.21 -11.28 2.55
CA ALA A 60 -10.48 -12.35 3.51
C ALA A 60 -11.99 -12.65 3.62
N GLN A 61 -12.82 -11.61 3.72
CA GLN A 61 -14.29 -11.76 3.72
C GLN A 61 -14.79 -12.37 2.40
N GLY A 62 -14.27 -11.90 1.26
CA GLY A 62 -14.60 -12.42 -0.06
C GLY A 62 -14.28 -13.92 -0.22
N LEU A 63 -13.17 -14.37 0.33
CA LEU A 63 -12.79 -15.79 0.35
C LEU A 63 -13.75 -16.62 1.21
N THR A 64 -14.15 -16.11 2.38
CA THR A 64 -15.16 -16.74 3.24
C THR A 64 -16.50 -16.88 2.52
N TYR A 65 -16.99 -15.82 1.85
CA TYR A 65 -18.22 -15.88 1.07
C TYR A 65 -18.14 -16.86 -0.12
N ALA A 66 -16.96 -17.06 -0.68
CA ALA A 66 -16.71 -18.02 -1.75
C ALA A 66 -16.57 -19.48 -1.25
N GLY A 67 -16.84 -19.75 0.04
CA GLY A 67 -16.73 -21.08 0.63
C GLY A 67 -15.29 -21.54 0.88
N LYS A 68 -14.32 -20.62 0.85
CA LYS A 68 -12.90 -20.87 1.14
C LYS A 68 -12.45 -20.06 2.37
N PRO A 69 -12.96 -20.37 3.57
CA PRO A 69 -12.63 -19.61 4.76
C PRO A 69 -11.11 -19.65 5.02
N VAL A 70 -10.54 -18.47 5.29
CA VAL A 70 -9.14 -18.34 5.69
C VAL A 70 -9.04 -18.63 7.19
N ASN A 71 -8.02 -19.39 7.60
CA ASN A 71 -7.75 -19.58 9.03
C ASN A 71 -7.43 -18.22 9.67
N THR A 72 -8.22 -17.83 10.68
CA THR A 72 -8.08 -16.56 11.40
C THR A 72 -6.75 -16.43 12.13
N ASP A 73 -6.13 -17.55 12.52
CA ASP A 73 -4.80 -17.56 13.12
C ASP A 73 -3.73 -17.02 12.17
N LEU A 74 -3.98 -17.04 10.86
CA LEU A 74 -3.06 -16.50 9.86
C LEU A 74 -3.08 -14.97 9.79
N TYR A 75 -4.12 -14.31 10.30
CA TYR A 75 -4.25 -12.85 10.25
C TYR A 75 -3.13 -12.13 11.00
N GLN A 76 -2.55 -12.76 12.04
CA GLN A 76 -1.41 -12.19 12.76
C GLN A 76 -0.14 -12.07 11.90
N TYR A 77 -0.06 -12.83 10.81
CA TYR A 77 1.07 -12.82 9.87
C TYR A 77 0.83 -11.93 8.65
N LEU A 78 -0.38 -11.36 8.50
CA LEU A 78 -0.65 -10.41 7.43
C LEU A 78 0.07 -9.09 7.69
N SER A 79 0.82 -8.63 6.69
CA SER A 79 1.48 -7.33 6.72
C SER A 79 0.80 -6.37 5.73
N PRO A 80 0.25 -5.23 6.19
CA PRO A 80 -0.28 -4.21 5.29
C PRO A 80 0.84 -3.42 4.60
N LEU A 81 2.10 -3.77 4.83
CA LEU A 81 3.26 -3.09 4.26
C LEU A 81 3.67 -3.66 2.89
N GLY A 82 3.10 -4.77 2.42
CA GLY A 82 3.43 -5.28 1.07
C GLY A 82 3.04 -4.29 -0.03
N TRP A 83 3.94 -4.04 -1.00
CA TRP A 83 3.68 -3.08 -2.10
C TRP A 83 3.90 -3.67 -3.49
N GLU A 84 4.27 -4.94 -3.62
CA GLU A 84 4.54 -5.59 -4.91
C GLU A 84 3.32 -5.57 -5.85
N HIS A 85 2.10 -5.51 -5.30
CA HIS A 85 0.85 -5.42 -6.05
C HIS A 85 0.46 -3.99 -6.46
N ILE A 86 1.29 -2.99 -6.13
CA ILE A 86 1.08 -1.57 -6.40
C ILE A 86 2.14 -1.11 -7.40
N ASN A 87 1.69 -0.63 -8.57
CA ASN A 87 2.58 0.07 -9.49
C ASN A 87 2.92 1.44 -8.89
N LEU A 88 4.17 1.62 -8.45
CA LEU A 88 4.72 2.87 -7.92
C LEU A 88 5.33 3.76 -9.02
N THR A 89 5.55 3.19 -10.21
CA THR A 89 6.14 3.87 -11.37
C THR A 89 5.31 3.61 -12.62
N GLY A 90 5.42 4.50 -13.60
CA GLY A 90 4.70 4.44 -14.88
C GLY A 90 3.72 5.61 -15.07
N ASP A 91 3.04 5.61 -16.21
CA ASP A 91 2.07 6.66 -16.56
C ASP A 91 0.69 6.37 -15.95
N TYR A 92 0.21 7.29 -15.13
CA TYR A 92 -1.11 7.19 -14.51
C TYR A 92 -2.14 7.97 -15.32
N VAL A 93 -2.99 7.25 -16.06
CA VAL A 93 -4.12 7.85 -16.77
C VAL A 93 -5.38 7.81 -15.90
N TRP A 94 -5.79 8.97 -15.38
CA TRP A 94 -7.04 9.12 -14.64
C TRP A 94 -8.22 9.28 -15.60
N ARG A 95 -8.88 8.16 -15.94
CA ARG A 95 -10.16 8.22 -16.68
C ARG A 95 -11.27 8.67 -15.74
N GLN A 96 -11.78 9.90 -15.94
CA GLN A 96 -12.87 10.49 -15.13
C GLN A 96 -14.18 9.69 -15.15
N SER A 97 -14.35 8.76 -16.10
CA SER A 97 -15.57 7.95 -16.27
C SER A 97 -15.77 6.85 -15.23
N ARG A 98 -14.79 6.59 -14.36
CA ARG A 98 -14.90 5.57 -13.29
C ARG A 98 -14.86 6.22 -11.92
N LYS A 99 -15.73 7.19 -11.68
CA LYS A 99 -16.01 7.69 -10.33
C LYS A 99 -16.56 6.50 -9.52
N LEU A 100 -15.80 6.06 -8.53
CA LEU A 100 -16.35 5.21 -7.47
C LEU A 100 -17.33 6.09 -6.71
N GLU A 101 -18.55 5.62 -6.47
CA GLU A 101 -19.47 6.35 -5.60
C GLU A 101 -18.89 6.43 -4.18
N ASP A 102 -19.29 7.45 -3.42
CA ASP A 102 -18.78 7.64 -2.06
C ASP A 102 -19.01 6.39 -1.21
N GLY A 103 -17.95 5.96 -0.52
CA GLY A 103 -17.95 4.75 0.30
C GLY A 103 -17.91 3.43 -0.49
N LYS A 104 -17.87 3.45 -1.82
CA LYS A 104 -17.70 2.24 -2.63
C LYS A 104 -16.22 1.91 -2.82
N PHE A 105 -15.91 0.63 -2.73
CA PHE A 105 -14.57 0.10 -2.95
C PHE A 105 -14.42 -0.35 -4.40
N ARG A 106 -13.17 -0.36 -4.90
CA ARG A 106 -12.84 -1.05 -6.15
C ARG A 106 -13.17 -2.54 -5.99
N PRO A 107 -13.67 -3.19 -7.05
CA PRO A 107 -13.88 -4.63 -7.04
C PRO A 107 -12.56 -5.37 -6.80
N LEU A 108 -12.62 -6.49 -6.10
CA LEU A 108 -11.47 -7.39 -5.93
C LEU A 108 -11.09 -8.01 -7.28
N ARG A 109 -9.80 -8.30 -7.47
CA ARG A 109 -9.33 -9.04 -8.65
C ARG A 109 -9.89 -10.47 -8.59
N GLN A 110 -10.41 -10.97 -9.71
CA GLN A 110 -10.85 -12.36 -9.78
C GLN A 110 -9.63 -13.28 -9.85
N LEU A 111 -9.59 -14.31 -8.99
CA LEU A 111 -8.64 -15.42 -9.09
C LEU A 111 -9.01 -16.24 -10.32
N GLY A 112 -8.41 -15.97 -11.49
CA GLY A 112 -8.59 -16.82 -12.67
C GLY A 112 -8.61 -16.16 -14.06
N LYS A 113 -8.26 -14.88 -14.22
CA LYS A 113 -7.95 -14.35 -15.57
C LYS A 113 -6.54 -13.76 -15.62
N PRO A 114 -5.69 -14.21 -16.57
CA PRO A 114 -4.40 -13.59 -16.84
C PRO A 114 -4.56 -12.14 -17.29
#